data_AF-A0A6I1L7R3-F1
#
_entry.id   AF-A0A6I1L7R3-F1
#
_cell.length_a   1.000
_cell.length_b   1.000
_cell.length_c   1.000
_cell.angle_alpha   90.00
_cell.angle_beta   90.00
_cell.angle_gamma   90.00
#
_symmetry.space_group_name_H-M   'P 1'
#
loop_
_entity.id
_entity.type
_entity.pdbx_description
1 polymer ?
#
loop_
_entity_poly.entity_id
_entity_poly.type
_entity_poly.pdbx_seq_one_letter_code
_entity_poly.pdbx_strand_id
1 'polypeptide(L)'
;MRKGEKTFCAADGKWITGYREALVVGLAPGGIAKVWVTGPCLTPIEVTRVQAEIDPRGPYEGQSNGKYGQPSEESKAYVEKFGIPYGSW
;
A
#
# COMPACT_ATOMS: atom_id res chain seq x y z
N MET A 1 -22.35 16.43 -4.19
CA MET A 1 -21.91 16.70 -2.79
C MET A 1 -21.46 15.40 -2.15
N ARG A 2 -20.45 15.43 -1.28
CA ARG A 2 -19.99 14.26 -0.50
C ARG A 2 -21.00 13.94 0.61
N LYS A 3 -21.15 12.66 0.98
CA LYS A 3 -22.04 12.23 2.08
C LYS A 3 -21.41 12.58 3.43
N GLY A 4 -22.11 13.39 4.22
CA GLY A 4 -21.72 13.70 5.61
C GLY A 4 -22.09 12.58 6.56
N GLU A 5 -21.24 12.34 7.56
CA GLU A 5 -21.42 11.29 8.57
C GLU A 5 -21.14 11.84 9.97
N LYS A 6 -21.99 11.50 10.95
CA LYS A 6 -21.73 11.86 12.35
C LYS A 6 -20.67 10.94 12.92
N THR A 7 -19.59 11.52 13.44
CA THR A 7 -18.48 10.77 14.06
C THR A 7 -17.94 11.51 15.28
N PHE A 8 -17.39 10.77 16.24
CA PHE A 8 -16.64 11.36 17.35
C PHE A 8 -15.20 11.60 16.92
N CYS A 9 -14.73 12.84 17.01
CA CYS A 9 -13.35 13.18 16.69
C CYS A 9 -12.50 13.29 17.95
N ALA A 10 -11.60 12.32 18.16
CA ALA A 10 -10.74 12.27 19.33
C ALA A 10 -9.78 13.48 19.44
N ALA A 11 -9.28 13.98 18.30
CA ALA A 11 -8.42 15.17 18.26
C ALA A 11 -9.13 16.43 18.78
N ASP A 12 -10.44 16.53 18.55
CA ASP A 12 -11.27 17.67 18.96
C ASP A 12 -12.07 17.42 20.25
N GLY A 13 -12.12 16.17 20.74
CA GLY A 13 -12.93 15.75 21.88
C GLY A 13 -14.45 15.90 21.69
N LYS A 14 -14.97 15.96 20.46
CA LYS A 14 -16.38 16.29 20.18
C LYS A 14 -16.98 15.48 19.04
N TRP A 15 -18.32 15.42 19.03
CA TRP A 15 -19.07 14.90 17.89
C TRP A 15 -19.13 15.93 16.77
N ILE A 16 -18.72 15.54 15.56
CA ILE A 16 -18.73 16.38 14.36
C ILE A 16 -19.49 15.69 13.23
N THR A 17 -19.82 16.46 12.19
CA THR A 17 -20.18 15.90 10.88
C THR A 17 -18.93 15.88 10.02
N GLY A 18 -18.36 14.70 9.83
CA GLY A 18 -17.17 14.48 9.00
C GLY A 18 -17.51 14.11 7.56
N TYR A 19 -16.52 14.23 6.68
CA TYR A 19 -16.61 13.84 5.28
C TYR A 19 -15.38 13.03 4.88
N ARG A 20 -15.56 12.04 3.99
CA ARG A 20 -14.44 11.37 3.34
C ARG A 20 -13.99 12.22 2.16
N GLU A 21 -12.85 12.88 2.35
CA GLU A 21 -12.33 13.89 1.43
C GLU A 21 -11.02 13.49 0.75
N ALA A 22 -10.39 12.43 1.22
CA ALA A 22 -9.16 11.89 0.67
C ALA A 22 -9.37 10.49 0.11
N LEU A 23 -8.70 10.21 -1.00
CA LEU A 23 -8.49 8.88 -1.55
C LEU A 23 -7.00 8.55 -1.36
N VAL A 24 -6.72 7.41 -0.75
CA VAL A 24 -5.37 6.98 -0.43
C VAL A 24 -5.07 5.72 -1.21
N VAL A 25 -3.90 5.71 -1.86
CA VAL A 25 -3.34 4.53 -2.54
C VAL A 25 -2.18 4.05 -1.70
N GLY A 26 -2.37 2.94 -0.99
CA GLY A 26 -1.32 2.27 -0.24
C GLY A 26 -0.65 1.20 -1.08
N LEU A 27 0.68 1.26 -1.16
CA LEU A 27 1.50 0.24 -1.81
C LEU A 27 2.13 -0.65 -0.75
N ALA A 28 2.04 -1.96 -0.92
CA ALA A 28 2.66 -2.95 -0.06
C ALA A 28 3.68 -3.79 -0.85
N PRO A 29 4.72 -4.34 -0.19
CA PRO A 29 5.60 -5.32 -0.79
C PRO A 29 4.80 -6.47 -1.41
N GLY A 30 5.31 -7.06 -2.48
CA GLY A 30 4.57 -8.07 -3.22
C GLY A 30 3.77 -7.52 -4.39
N GLY A 31 3.78 -6.20 -4.65
CA GLY A 31 3.01 -5.59 -5.74
C GLY A 31 1.54 -5.36 -5.41
N ILE A 32 1.16 -5.36 -4.13
CA ILE A 32 -0.23 -5.10 -3.73
C ILE A 32 -0.46 -3.59 -3.68
N ALA A 33 -1.49 -3.12 -4.38
CA ALA A 33 -2.03 -1.77 -4.20
C ALA A 33 -3.42 -1.86 -3.57
N LYS A 34 -3.63 -1.14 -2.47
CA LYS A 34 -4.93 -1.03 -1.79
C LYS A 34 -5.37 0.42 -1.82
N VAL A 35 -6.62 0.66 -2.21
CA VAL A 35 -7.21 1.99 -2.28
C VAL A 35 -8.31 2.10 -1.26
N TRP A 36 -8.34 3.19 -0.50
CA TRP A 36 -9.41 3.49 0.43
C TRP A 36 -9.76 4.97 0.42
N VAL A 37 -11.02 5.27 0.71
CA VAL A 37 -11.48 6.63 0.97
C VAL A 37 -11.48 6.89 2.47
N THR A 38 -11.00 8.07 2.88
CA THR A 38 -10.83 8.42 4.29
C THR A 38 -11.18 9.87 4.59
N GLY A 39 -11.34 10.18 5.87
CA GLY A 39 -11.49 11.52 6.42
C GLY A 39 -10.85 11.60 7.82
N PRO A 40 -10.61 12.80 8.36
CA PRO A 40 -9.79 12.99 9.57
C PRO A 40 -10.19 12.17 10.79
N CYS A 41 -11.50 11.99 11.00
CA CYS A 41 -12.04 11.27 12.16
C CYS A 41 -13.03 10.16 11.75
N LEU A 42 -12.95 9.70 10.50
CA LEU A 42 -13.80 8.65 9.95
C LEU A 42 -12.99 7.39 9.71
N THR A 43 -13.59 6.23 9.99
CA THR A 43 -13.00 4.95 9.61
C THR A 43 -12.86 4.87 8.08
N PRO A 44 -11.65 4.54 7.57
CA PRO A 44 -11.43 4.36 6.14
C PRO A 44 -12.32 3.26 5.57
N ILE A 45 -12.81 3.46 4.35
CA ILE A 45 -13.55 2.44 3.60
C ILE A 45 -12.66 1.97 2.46
N GLU A 46 -12.37 0.67 2.45
CA GLU A 46 -11.66 0.04 1.33
C GLU A 46 -12.52 0.11 0.07
N VAL A 47 -11.91 0.59 -1.02
CA VAL A 47 -12.53 0.67 -2.34
C VAL A 47 -12.11 -0.52 -3.19
N THR A 48 -10.82 -0.83 -3.19
CA THR A 48 -10.28 -1.98 -3.94
C THR A 48 -8.93 -2.40 -3.38
N ARG A 49 -8.58 -3.65 -3.66
CA ARG A 49 -7.26 -4.23 -3.47
C ARG A 49 -6.90 -4.98 -4.73
N VAL A 50 -5.77 -4.64 -5.33
CA VAL A 50 -5.30 -5.23 -6.58
C VAL A 50 -3.88 -5.76 -6.42
N GLN A 51 -3.58 -6.81 -7.19
CA GLN A 51 -2.23 -7.34 -7.37
C GLN A 51 -1.68 -6.77 -8.67
N ALA A 52 -0.55 -6.08 -8.59
CA ALA A 52 0.15 -5.59 -9.76
C ALA A 52 0.82 -6.75 -10.51
N GLU A 53 0.98 -6.54 -11.81
CA GLU A 53 1.79 -7.39 -12.67
C GLU A 53 3.26 -7.02 -12.52
N ILE A 54 4.15 -8.01 -12.63
CA ILE A 54 5.59 -7.79 -12.61
C ILE A 54 5.99 -7.12 -13.92
N ASP A 55 6.72 -6.00 -13.85
CA ASP A 55 7.25 -5.34 -15.03
C ASP A 55 8.33 -6.24 -15.67
N PRO A 56 8.17 -6.66 -16.94
CA PRO A 56 9.13 -7.55 -17.59
C PRO A 56 10.52 -6.93 -17.76
N ARG A 57 10.64 -5.60 -17.66
CA ARG A 57 11.93 -4.91 -17.66
C ARG A 57 12.71 -5.16 -16.36
N GLY A 58 12.03 -5.42 -15.26
CA GLY A 58 12.63 -5.58 -13.93
C GLY A 58 13.50 -4.38 -13.52
N PRO A 59 14.52 -4.58 -12.67
CA PRO A 59 15.31 -3.49 -12.12
C PRO A 59 16.23 -2.86 -13.17
N TYR A 60 16.70 -1.63 -12.89
CA TYR A 60 17.55 -0.86 -13.81
C TYR A 60 16.90 -0.63 -15.19
N GLU A 61 15.57 -0.44 -15.24
CA GLU A 61 14.82 -0.12 -16.46
C GLU A 61 15.08 -1.09 -17.63
N GLY A 62 15.33 -2.37 -17.34
CA GLY A 62 15.62 -3.38 -18.37
C GLY A 62 17.10 -3.64 -18.64
N GLN A 63 18.02 -2.82 -18.13
CA GLN A 63 19.47 -3.01 -18.35
C GLN A 63 20.01 -4.30 -17.70
N SER A 64 19.24 -4.88 -16.77
CA SER A 64 19.53 -6.15 -16.10
C SER A 64 18.92 -7.38 -16.79
N ASN A 65 18.25 -7.22 -17.94
CA ASN A 65 17.42 -8.25 -18.58
C ASN A 65 16.37 -8.85 -17.61
N GLY A 66 15.74 -7.99 -16.80
CA GLY A 66 14.75 -8.40 -15.82
C GLY A 66 15.30 -9.15 -14.59
N LYS A 67 16.63 -9.26 -14.45
CA LYS A 67 17.24 -10.02 -13.35
C LYS A 67 17.50 -9.14 -12.14
N TYR A 68 16.97 -9.60 -11.01
CA TYR A 68 17.34 -9.10 -9.71
C TYR A 68 18.78 -9.47 -9.35
N GLY A 69 19.51 -8.54 -8.74
CA GLY A 69 20.87 -8.79 -8.26
C GLY A 69 20.88 -9.94 -7.26
N GLN A 70 21.83 -10.87 -7.35
CA GLN A 70 21.85 -12.00 -6.42
C GLN A 70 22.13 -11.50 -4.99
N PRO A 71 21.25 -11.78 -4.02
CA PRO A 71 21.49 -11.40 -2.63
C PRO A 71 22.67 -12.19 -2.06
N SER A 72 23.37 -11.59 -1.10
CA SER A 72 24.33 -12.32 -0.26
C SER A 72 23.63 -13.45 0.51
N GLU A 73 24.38 -14.41 1.04
CA GLU A 73 23.80 -15.51 1.81
C GLU A 73 23.06 -15.00 3.07
N GLU A 74 23.58 -13.95 3.72
CA GLU A 74 22.91 -13.32 4.85
C GLU A 74 21.59 -12.68 4.44
N SER A 75 21.57 -12.03 3.27
CA SER A 75 20.37 -11.39 2.72
C SER A 75 19.33 -12.43 2.30
N LYS A 76 19.74 -13.55 1.69
CA LYS A 76 18.86 -14.68 1.38
C LYS A 76 18.22 -15.25 2.64
N ALA A 77 19.04 -15.55 3.66
CA ALA A 77 18.55 -16.09 4.92
C ALA A 77 17.55 -15.13 5.60
N TYR A 78 17.76 -13.82 5.50
CA TYR A 78 16.83 -12.82 6.00
C TYR A 78 15.51 -12.82 5.22
N VAL A 79 15.57 -12.81 3.88
CA VAL A 79 14.40 -12.88 2.99
C VAL A 79 13.54 -14.11 3.30
N GLU A 80 14.15 -15.28 3.42
CA GLU A 80 13.47 -16.54 3.73
C GLU A 80 12.87 -16.53 5.13
N LYS A 81 13.62 -16.06 6.13
CA LYS A 81 13.16 -15.98 7.53
C LYS A 81 11.91 -15.11 7.71
N PHE A 82 11.83 -14.00 6.97
CA PHE A 82 10.75 -13.01 7.13
C PHE A 82 9.71 -13.05 6.02
N GLY A 83 9.83 -13.98 5.05
CA GLY A 83 8.87 -14.10 3.94
C GLY A 83 8.82 -12.87 3.05
N ILE A 84 9.96 -12.19 2.86
CA ILE A 84 10.03 -11.00 2.01
C ILE A 84 9.80 -11.44 0.56
N PRO A 85 8.87 -10.82 -0.18
CA PRO A 85 8.56 -11.22 -1.54
C PRO A 85 9.64 -10.68 -2.50
N TYR A 86 10.84 -11.26 -2.45
CA TYR A 86 11.97 -10.86 -3.29
C TYR A 86 11.70 -11.16 -4.76
N GLY A 87 11.88 -10.15 -5.62
CA GLY A 87 11.68 -10.28 -7.07
C GLY A 87 10.23 -10.23 -7.53
N SER A 88 9.30 -9.85 -6.66
CA SER A 88 7.87 -9.72 -6.98
C SER A 88 7.45 -8.27 -7.30
N TRP A 89 8.41 -7.41 -7.64
CA TRP A 89 8.19 -5.99 -7.91
C TRP A 89 8.65 -5.63 -9.33
#